data_AF-A0A0G0XK93-F1
#
_entry.id   AF-A0A0G0XK93-F1
#
_cell.length_a   1.000
_cell.length_b   1.000
_cell.length_c   1.000
_cell.angle_alpha   90.00
_cell.angle_beta   90.00
_cell.angle_gamma   90.00
#
_symmetry.space_group_name_H-M   'P 1'
#
loop_
_entity.id
_entity.type
_entity.pdbx_description
1 polymer ?
#
loop_
_entity_poly.entity_id
_entity_poly.type
_entity_poly.pdbx_seq_one_letter_code
_entity_poly.pdbx_strand_id
1 'polypeptide(L)'
;MANLKSAKKNVQKHEKRRLKNAARKTSIKTAIKKVYTAIETGSKDINLMLSDVAAQLARAKSKRVIHANTASRKLSRLAKKVATLKRETSVSA
;
A
#
# COMPACT_ATOMS: atom_id res chain seq x y z
N MET A 1 18.50 28.35 1.34
CA MET A 1 17.55 29.34 0.81
C MET A 1 17.46 29.20 -0.71
N ALA A 2 16.27 29.18 -1.30
CA ALA A 2 16.12 29.11 -2.76
C ALA A 2 16.25 30.52 -3.34
N ASN A 3 17.42 30.88 -3.84
CA ASN A 3 17.73 32.26 -4.25
C ASN A 3 17.16 32.58 -5.65
N LEU A 4 17.07 31.58 -6.53
CA LEU A 4 16.53 31.74 -7.88
C LEU A 4 14.99 31.65 -7.90
N LYS A 5 14.32 32.47 -8.73
CA LYS A 5 12.85 32.48 -8.87
C LYS A 5 12.28 31.09 -9.22
N SER A 6 12.94 30.35 -10.10
CA SER A 6 12.57 28.98 -10.48
C SER A 6 12.69 27.99 -9.31
N ALA A 7 13.71 28.15 -8.47
CA ALA A 7 13.93 27.32 -7.29
C ALA A 7 12.81 27.52 -6.25
N LYS A 8 12.41 28.78 -5.97
CA LYS A 8 11.28 29.08 -5.07
C LYS A 8 9.98 28.42 -5.56
N LYS A 9 9.71 28.48 -6.87
CA LYS A 9 8.56 27.81 -7.50
C LYS A 9 8.63 26.29 -7.36
N ASN A 10 9.81 25.68 -7.52
CA ASN A 10 9.99 24.24 -7.37
C ASN A 10 9.75 23.80 -5.92
N VAL A 11 10.24 24.53 -4.93
CA VAL A 11 9.97 24.24 -3.49
C VAL A 11 8.47 24.16 -3.22
N GLN A 12 7.70 25.14 -3.68
CA GLN A 12 6.23 25.14 -3.51
C GLN A 12 5.56 23.94 -4.21
N LYS A 13 6.01 23.57 -5.41
CA LYS A 13 5.51 22.38 -6.12
C LYS A 13 5.86 21.09 -5.40
N HIS A 14 7.07 20.98 -4.86
CA HIS A 14 7.53 19.81 -4.12
C HIS A 14 6.73 19.63 -2.84
N GLU A 15 6.46 20.70 -2.10
CA GLU A 15 5.63 20.66 -0.89
C GLU A 15 4.26 20.06 -1.16
N LYS A 16 3.55 20.59 -2.17
CA LYS A 16 2.22 20.10 -2.58
C LYS A 16 2.24 18.63 -2.98
N ARG A 17 3.31 18.17 -3.66
CA ARG A 17 3.49 16.76 -4.03
C ARG A 17 3.84 15.90 -2.83
N ARG A 18 4.65 16.40 -1.88
CA ARG A 18 5.04 15.69 -0.66
C ARG A 18 3.82 15.34 0.18
N LEU A 19 2.94 16.32 0.45
CA LEU A 19 1.73 16.11 1.25
C LEU A 19 0.80 15.05 0.64
N LYS A 20 0.51 15.16 -0.67
CA LYS A 20 -0.32 14.18 -1.39
C LYS A 20 0.28 12.77 -1.39
N ASN A 21 1.60 12.67 -1.57
CA ASN A 21 2.30 11.39 -1.59
C ASN A 21 2.41 10.78 -0.19
N ALA A 22 2.58 11.61 0.84
CA ALA A 22 2.59 11.17 2.24
C ALA A 22 1.24 10.55 2.61
N ALA A 23 0.12 11.23 2.34
CA ALA A 23 -1.22 10.74 2.62
C ALA A 23 -1.53 9.39 1.92
N ARG A 24 -1.12 9.24 0.64
CA ARG A 24 -1.29 7.97 -0.08
C ARG A 24 -0.42 6.85 0.52
N LYS A 25 0.82 7.15 0.89
CA LYS A 25 1.72 6.17 1.50
C LYS A 25 1.23 5.73 2.88
N THR A 26 0.71 6.66 3.70
CA THR A 26 0.16 6.33 5.02
C THR A 26 -1.11 5.50 4.89
N SER A 27 -2.05 5.89 4.02
CA SER A 27 -3.26 5.11 3.74
C SER A 27 -2.96 3.65 3.36
N ILE A 28 -2.01 3.44 2.44
CA ILE A 28 -1.58 2.09 2.05
C ILE A 28 -0.95 1.33 3.23
N LYS A 29 -0.11 1.97 4.05
CA LYS A 29 0.48 1.33 5.23
C LYS A 29 -0.61 0.89 6.22
N THR A 30 -1.60 1.74 6.46
CA THR A 30 -2.72 1.42 7.35
C THR A 30 -3.56 0.27 6.82
N ALA A 31 -3.89 0.26 5.51
CA ALA A 31 -4.65 -0.84 4.91
C ALA A 31 -3.89 -2.17 4.97
N ILE A 32 -2.57 -2.15 4.72
CA ILE A 32 -1.72 -3.33 4.89
C ILE A 32 -1.72 -3.82 6.35
N LYS A 33 -1.62 -2.91 7.34
CA LYS A 33 -1.66 -3.28 8.76
C LYS A 33 -2.99 -3.93 9.14
N LYS A 34 -4.11 -3.41 8.62
CA LYS A 34 -5.44 -4.00 8.82
C LYS A 34 -5.54 -5.43 8.28
N VAL A 35 -4.93 -5.72 7.13
CA VAL A 35 -4.88 -7.10 6.61
C VAL A 35 -4.05 -8.00 7.52
N TYR A 36 -2.92 -7.53 8.06
CA TYR A 36 -2.13 -8.32 9.00
C TYR A 36 -2.91 -8.65 10.28
N THR A 37 -3.59 -7.68 10.87
CA THR A 37 -4.43 -7.93 12.06
C THR A 37 -5.58 -8.87 11.75
N ALA A 38 -6.16 -8.78 10.56
CA ALA A 38 -7.25 -9.67 10.12
C ALA A 38 -6.79 -11.12 9.91
N ILE A 39 -5.53 -11.33 9.51
CA ILE A 39 -4.91 -12.66 9.40
C ILE A 39 -4.73 -13.26 10.80
N GLU A 40 -4.29 -12.48 11.78
CA GLU A 40 -4.12 -12.94 13.17
C GLU A 40 -5.44 -13.31 13.83
N THR A 41 -6.52 -12.57 13.54
CA THR A 41 -7.85 -12.82 14.14
C THR A 41 -8.72 -13.81 13.37
N GLY A 42 -8.29 -14.29 12.20
CA GLY A 42 -9.03 -15.29 11.42
C GLY A 42 -10.34 -14.78 10.79
N SER A 43 -10.45 -13.48 10.51
CA SER A 43 -11.70 -12.89 9.98
C SER A 43 -12.07 -13.38 8.56
N LYS A 44 -13.37 -13.51 8.26
CA LYS A 44 -13.87 -13.94 6.94
C LYS A 44 -13.68 -12.88 5.83
N ASP A 45 -13.43 -11.63 6.21
CA ASP A 45 -13.36 -10.48 5.29
C ASP A 45 -11.98 -10.24 4.66
N ILE A 46 -10.99 -11.08 4.95
CA ILE A 46 -9.60 -10.93 4.48
C ILE A 46 -9.53 -10.76 2.95
N ASN A 47 -10.40 -11.43 2.18
CA ASN A 47 -10.41 -11.34 0.72
C ASN A 47 -10.85 -9.95 0.21
N LEU A 48 -11.83 -9.32 0.88
CA LEU A 48 -12.28 -7.96 0.55
C LEU A 48 -11.17 -6.96 0.88
N MET A 49 -10.56 -7.06 2.06
CA MET A 49 -9.47 -6.17 2.48
C MET A 49 -8.24 -6.30 1.55
N LEU A 50 -7.94 -7.51 1.06
CA LEU A 50 -6.86 -7.74 0.11
C LEU A 50 -7.14 -7.09 -1.24
N SER A 51 -8.39 -7.15 -1.70
CA SER A 51 -8.83 -6.51 -2.95
C SER A 51 -8.72 -4.98 -2.86
N ASP A 52 -9.10 -4.40 -1.73
CA ASP A 52 -8.93 -2.96 -1.46
C ASP A 52 -7.46 -2.54 -1.46
N VAL A 53 -6.58 -3.31 -0.81
CA VAL A 53 -5.14 -3.06 -0.82
C VAL A 53 -4.59 -3.15 -2.24
N ALA A 54 -5.01 -4.13 -3.04
CA ALA A 54 -4.60 -4.27 -4.43
C ALA A 54 -5.01 -3.03 -5.26
N ALA A 55 -6.25 -2.56 -5.11
CA ALA A 55 -6.75 -1.37 -5.80
C ALA A 55 -5.99 -0.09 -5.37
N GLN A 56 -5.66 0.05 -4.08
CA GLN A 56 -4.85 1.17 -3.60
C GLN A 56 -3.41 1.14 -4.15
N LEU A 57 -2.79 -0.04 -4.20
CA LEU A 57 -1.44 -0.22 -4.78
C LEU A 57 -1.42 0.08 -6.28
N ALA A 58 -2.43 -0.36 -7.03
CA ALA A 58 -2.57 -0.06 -8.46
C ALA A 58 -2.72 1.45 -8.73
N ARG A 59 -3.54 2.13 -7.93
CA ARG A 59 -3.70 3.60 -7.98
C ARG A 59 -2.42 4.35 -7.60
N ALA A 60 -1.63 3.84 -6.66
CA ALA A 60 -0.36 4.45 -6.30
C ALA A 60 0.74 4.19 -7.34
N LYS A 61 0.71 3.03 -8.01
CA LYS A 61 1.59 2.69 -9.15
C LYS A 61 1.34 3.63 -10.33
N SER A 62 0.08 3.79 -10.76
CA SER A 62 -0.27 4.68 -11.90
C SER A 62 0.15 6.14 -11.65
N LYS A 63 -0.02 6.63 -10.42
CA LYS A 63 0.39 7.99 -10.03
C LYS A 63 1.88 8.14 -9.72
N ARG A 64 2.71 7.11 -10.00
CA ARG A 64 4.17 7.06 -9.75
C ARG A 64 4.55 7.42 -8.30
N VAL A 65 3.68 7.11 -7.34
CA VAL A 65 3.95 7.33 -5.90
C VAL A 65 4.83 6.21 -5.34
N ILE A 66 4.66 5.00 -5.90
CA ILE A 66 5.47 3.82 -5.61
C ILE A 66 5.91 3.18 -6.93
N HIS A 67 7.10 2.58 -6.95
CA HIS A 67 7.58 1.83 -8.10
C HIS A 67 6.73 0.57 -8.34
N ALA A 68 6.60 0.16 -9.60
CA ALA A 68 5.84 -1.03 -9.99
C ALA A 68 6.28 -2.27 -9.19
N ASN A 69 7.58 -2.52 -9.12
CA ASN A 69 8.15 -3.65 -8.37
C ASN A 69 7.84 -3.57 -6.87
N THR A 70 7.78 -2.36 -6.29
CA THR A 70 7.42 -2.21 -4.87
C THR A 70 5.94 -2.50 -4.64
N ALA A 71 5.06 -2.13 -5.57
CA ALA A 71 3.65 -2.49 -5.51
C ALA A 71 3.48 -4.02 -5.62
N SER A 72 4.10 -4.65 -6.62
CA SER A 72 4.03 -6.10 -6.85
C SER A 72 4.61 -6.90 -5.69
N ARG A 73 5.76 -6.49 -5.13
CA ARG A 73 6.36 -7.15 -3.95
C ARG A 73 5.42 -7.13 -2.75
N LYS A 74 4.77 -6.00 -2.47
CA LYS A 74 3.85 -5.87 -1.33
C LYS A 74 2.61 -6.73 -1.52
N LEU A 75 2.02 -6.72 -2.71
CA LEU A 75 0.86 -7.54 -3.03
C LEU A 75 1.18 -9.03 -2.93
N SER A 76 2.29 -9.47 -3.54
CA SER A 76 2.72 -10.87 -3.52
C SER A 76 2.96 -11.38 -2.10
N ARG A 77 3.61 -10.59 -1.24
CA ARG A 77 3.86 -10.98 0.16
C ARG A 77 2.57 -11.18 0.96
N LEU A 78 1.57 -10.30 0.78
CA LEU A 78 0.28 -10.43 1.44
C LEU A 78 -0.50 -11.64 0.91
N ALA A 79 -0.57 -11.80 -0.41
CA ALA A 79 -1.26 -12.91 -1.04
C ALA A 79 -0.69 -14.27 -0.60
N LYS A 80 0.64 -14.40 -0.51
CA LYS A 80 1.29 -15.62 -0.01
C LYS A 80 0.86 -15.95 1.41
N LYS A 81 0.86 -14.97 2.33
CA LYS A 81 0.44 -15.20 3.72
C LYS A 81 -1.01 -15.65 3.84
N VAL A 82 -1.91 -15.03 3.08
CA VAL A 82 -3.33 -15.43 3.05
C VAL A 82 -3.50 -16.84 2.46
N ALA A 83 -2.72 -17.18 1.43
CA ALA A 83 -2.74 -18.53 0.85
C ALA A 83 -2.21 -19.59 1.82
N THR A 84 -1.14 -19.29 2.57
CA THR A 84 -0.62 -20.18 3.61
C THR A 84 -1.66 -20.44 4.70
N LEU A 85 -2.32 -19.39 5.22
CA LEU A 85 -3.40 -19.52 6.19
C LEU A 85 -4.53 -20.45 5.69
N LYS A 86 -4.98 -20.25 4.44
CA LYS A 86 -6.01 -21.10 3.82
C LYS A 86 -5.55 -22.56 3.72
N ARG A 87 -4.28 -22.79 3.40
CA ARG A 87 -3.70 -24.14 3.30
C ARG A 87 -3.67 -24.83 4.66
N GLU A 88 -3.25 -24.15 5.71
CA GLU A 88 -3.26 -24.67 7.09
C GLU A 88 -4.67 -25.05 7.53
N THR A 89 -5.68 -24.20 7.25
CA THR A 89 -7.08 -24.53 7.56
C THR A 89 -7.63 -25.74 6.79
N SER A 90 -7.08 -26.05 5.60
CA SER A 90 -7.52 -27.20 4.79
C SER A 90 -6.81 -28.52 5.11
N VAL A 91 -5.68 -28.48 5.83
CA VAL A 91 -4.88 -29.67 6.18
C VAL A 91 -5.28 -30.22 7.56
N SER A 92 -5.94 -29.42 8.40
CA SER A 92 -6.47 -29.82 9.71
C SER A 92 -7.94 -30.26 9.69
N ALA A 93 -8.56 -30.35 8.51
CA ALA A 93 -9.90 -30.90 8.28
C ALA A 93 -9.77 -32.21 7.50
#